data_AF-A0A1V2RPW4-F1
#
_entry.id   AF-A0A1V2RPW4-F1
#
_cell.length_a   1.000
_cell.length_b   1.000
_cell.length_c   1.000
_cell.angle_alpha   90.00
_cell.angle_beta   90.00
_cell.angle_gamma   90.00
#
_symmetry.space_group_name_H-M   'P 1'
#
loop_
_entity.id
_entity.type
_entity.pdbx_description
1 polymer ?
#
loop_
_entity_poly.entity_id
_entity_poly.type
_entity_poly.pdbx_seq_one_letter_code
_entity_poly.pdbx_strand_id
1 'polypeptide(L)'
;MSAAARQAGTPGQRYTVMTLATSDVRPHESAEYWAETVTSFHCPFDVRMPRRAGSGFRGRAVRQHSPSHQYITWQSDECLVRRTPRQVRSAPFEDYRLIIPHSGELLVGQAGREARVRRGQAVLASMNAPLEMWQSCGARMSVLSVPWHGVASRLGLEVTAEAVDATSGLGRIVVDTLGRAYQERDHLGTTEFDAVCERAVELLCMVLAGDDRPDPEGHRRDVETAVRHHIRRHAHEPGLNGQAVAHALGWSLRYVQLVLQRVGTTPRDLIREERLHLARARLESPEHRHRSIGDIAQASGFSSVGALSTVFRNRFGLRPSDVRASPLPPAPARRPRIAVPRPPVRRHGGRHLERSTHHWSGVTLELARWCADPAGEAQVDLTDHVLFVTLAGTTEKTEARIEDGQRYDGADFPGAVTFIPAHRRRLARHEGGTIDYAMLRVRPERLHLPEDARGSLEFRGFTNRPDPLVHRLARELRAEALAGSPHGELLVDSAMTMLSRHLVRQHSTLGTPPDTPDATARTATVLAGSTLARVLDHVHDELAGDLRLAHLAEVAGMDLHHFSRAFRAAVGLPPYRYVIEQRIRRAADLLAGSDLPIAEIAHRVGMSSQSHLTTAFRRATGATPKAYRLARRDPSRA
;
A
#
# COMPACT_ATOMS: atom_id res chain seq x y z
N MET A 1 16.75 -42.39 -8.71
CA MET A 1 16.12 -43.42 -9.57
C MET A 1 14.73 -43.73 -9.04
N SER A 2 13.80 -43.96 -9.98
CA SER A 2 12.34 -43.96 -9.93
C SER A 2 11.63 -44.88 -8.90
N ALA A 3 10.53 -44.38 -8.32
CA ALA A 3 9.22 -45.04 -8.17
C ALA A 3 8.21 -44.04 -7.54
N ALA A 4 6.97 -43.83 -8.00
CA ALA A 4 6.26 -44.19 -9.21
C ALA A 4 5.07 -43.22 -9.36
N ALA A 5 4.93 -42.62 -10.55
CA ALA A 5 3.74 -41.89 -10.97
C ALA A 5 2.83 -42.84 -11.77
N ARG A 6 1.56 -42.97 -11.35
CA ARG A 6 0.37 -43.40 -12.14
C ARG A 6 -0.86 -42.84 -11.40
N GLN A 7 -1.89 -42.24 -12.00
CA GLN A 7 -2.32 -42.20 -13.40
C GLN A 7 -3.32 -41.04 -13.64
N ALA A 8 -3.23 -40.47 -14.85
CA ALA A 8 -4.28 -39.90 -15.73
C ALA A 8 -5.15 -38.70 -15.26
N GLY A 9 -4.80 -37.52 -15.78
CA GLY A 9 -5.67 -36.36 -16.02
C GLY A 9 -4.88 -35.09 -16.34
N THR A 10 -4.99 -34.52 -17.55
CA THR A 10 -4.32 -33.27 -17.99
C THR A 10 -5.35 -32.34 -18.64
N PRO A 11 -5.27 -30.98 -18.63
CA PRO A 11 -4.49 -30.05 -17.80
C PRO A 11 -5.37 -29.02 -17.03
N GLY A 12 -4.97 -28.73 -15.81
CA GLY A 12 -5.50 -27.67 -14.95
C GLY A 12 -4.95 -27.93 -13.57
N GLN A 13 -3.71 -27.50 -13.32
CA GLN A 13 -2.93 -27.93 -12.15
C GLN A 13 -3.74 -27.73 -10.86
N ARG A 14 -4.03 -28.85 -10.19
CA ARG A 14 -4.73 -28.88 -8.90
C ARG A 14 -3.81 -28.35 -7.81
N TYR A 15 -4.41 -27.90 -6.71
CA TYR A 15 -3.69 -27.62 -5.48
C TYR A 15 -2.82 -28.80 -5.06
N THR A 16 -1.59 -28.50 -4.65
CA THR A 16 -0.59 -29.49 -4.25
C THR A 16 0.12 -29.05 -2.99
N VAL A 17 0.45 -30.04 -2.15
CA VAL A 17 1.30 -29.88 -0.97
C VAL A 17 2.58 -30.67 -1.21
N MET A 18 3.72 -30.00 -1.15
CA MET A 18 5.04 -30.61 -1.31
C MET A 18 5.89 -30.36 -0.08
N THR A 19 6.45 -31.42 0.50
CA THR A 19 7.37 -31.34 1.63
C THR A 19 8.77 -31.71 1.17
N LEU A 20 9.77 -30.91 1.55
CA LEU A 20 11.18 -31.17 1.31
C LEU A 20 11.94 -31.03 2.63
N ALA A 21 12.85 -31.95 2.93
CA ALA A 21 13.70 -31.87 4.11
C ALA A 21 15.14 -32.26 3.76
N THR A 22 16.11 -31.57 4.37
CA THR A 22 17.53 -31.91 4.17
C THR A 22 17.92 -33.22 4.85
N SER A 23 17.05 -33.79 5.68
CA SER A 23 17.18 -35.16 6.20
C SER A 23 17.07 -36.22 5.09
N ASP A 24 16.54 -35.86 3.92
CA ASP A 24 16.30 -36.78 2.81
C ASP A 24 17.53 -36.92 1.89
N VAL A 25 18.59 -36.14 2.15
CA VAL A 25 19.86 -36.13 1.39
C VAL A 25 21.05 -36.36 2.31
N ARG A 26 22.22 -36.62 1.74
CA ARG A 26 23.43 -36.86 2.54
C ARG A 26 23.86 -35.56 3.24
N PRO A 27 24.44 -35.63 4.45
CA PRO A 27 24.82 -34.43 5.20
C PRO A 27 25.72 -33.44 4.44
N HIS A 28 26.60 -33.92 3.56
CA HIS A 28 27.48 -33.05 2.76
C HIS A 28 26.77 -32.36 1.58
N GLU A 29 25.65 -32.91 1.10
CA GLU A 29 24.83 -32.37 -0.01
C GLU A 29 23.73 -31.42 0.52
N SER A 30 23.42 -31.50 1.81
CA SER A 30 22.31 -30.78 2.46
C SER A 30 22.28 -29.25 2.23
N ALA A 31 23.44 -28.60 2.18
CA ALA A 31 23.54 -27.17 1.97
C ALA A 31 23.20 -26.76 0.53
N GLU A 32 23.72 -27.49 -0.45
CA GLU A 32 23.44 -27.24 -1.87
C GLU A 32 21.97 -27.54 -2.18
N TYR A 33 21.47 -28.68 -1.70
CA TYR A 33 20.07 -29.06 -1.82
C TYR A 33 19.11 -27.99 -1.24
N TRP A 34 19.47 -27.40 -0.10
CA TRP A 34 18.65 -26.33 0.49
C TRP A 34 18.69 -25.04 -0.32
N ALA A 35 19.86 -24.64 -0.84
CA ALA A 35 19.99 -23.46 -1.70
C ALA A 35 19.17 -23.58 -2.99
N GLU A 36 19.20 -24.76 -3.62
CA GLU A 36 18.37 -25.09 -4.78
C GLU A 36 16.88 -25.04 -4.42
N THR A 37 16.50 -25.60 -3.27
CA THR A 37 15.11 -25.59 -2.78
C THR A 37 14.59 -24.16 -2.62
N VAL A 38 15.35 -23.29 -1.92
CA VAL A 38 15.03 -21.84 -1.75
C VAL A 38 14.82 -21.16 -3.10
N THR A 39 15.71 -21.39 -4.05
CA THR A 39 15.64 -20.79 -5.39
C THR A 39 14.42 -21.30 -6.17
N SER A 40 14.15 -22.61 -6.13
CA SER A 40 13.07 -23.23 -6.90
C SER A 40 11.67 -22.77 -6.48
N PHE A 41 11.49 -22.44 -5.20
CA PHE A 41 10.21 -22.01 -4.65
C PHE A 41 9.96 -20.51 -4.81
N HIS A 42 11.00 -19.76 -5.18
CA HIS A 42 10.95 -18.32 -5.28
C HIS A 42 11.52 -17.87 -6.62
N CYS A 43 12.62 -17.14 -6.56
CA CYS A 43 13.33 -16.59 -7.69
C CYS A 43 14.83 -16.80 -7.44
N PRO A 44 15.70 -16.56 -8.44
CA PRO A 44 17.13 -16.73 -8.26
C PRO A 44 17.67 -15.95 -7.06
N PHE A 45 18.27 -16.66 -6.11
CA PHE A 45 18.91 -16.13 -4.91
C PHE A 45 20.35 -16.68 -4.76
N ASP A 46 21.22 -15.87 -4.17
CA ASP A 46 22.48 -16.31 -3.56
C ASP A 46 22.19 -16.70 -2.11
N VAL A 47 22.29 -17.99 -1.79
CA VAL A 47 22.03 -18.53 -0.45
C VAL A 47 23.35 -18.93 0.20
N ARG A 48 23.70 -18.25 1.29
CA ARG A 48 24.90 -18.51 2.07
C ARG A 48 24.55 -19.09 3.42
N MET A 49 25.24 -20.15 3.81
CA MET A 49 25.06 -20.81 5.10
C MET A 49 26.38 -20.71 5.85
N PRO A 50 26.40 -20.13 7.06
CA PRO A 50 27.61 -20.11 7.89
C PRO A 50 28.09 -21.55 8.11
N ARG A 51 29.36 -21.84 7.75
CA ARG A 51 29.94 -23.18 7.93
C ARG A 51 29.98 -23.51 9.42
N ARG A 52 29.21 -24.50 9.85
CA ARG A 52 29.40 -25.18 11.14
C ARG A 52 30.36 -26.34 10.94
N ALA A 53 31.39 -26.42 11.77
CA ALA A 53 32.37 -27.50 11.69
C ALA A 53 31.67 -28.86 11.88
N GLY A 54 31.74 -29.73 10.86
CA GLY A 54 31.40 -31.16 10.96
C GLY A 54 29.91 -31.55 10.89
N SER A 55 28.95 -30.62 10.72
CA SER A 55 27.52 -30.95 10.64
C SER A 55 26.89 -30.46 9.34
N GLY A 56 26.10 -31.32 8.66
CA GLY A 56 25.25 -30.89 7.55
C GLY A 56 24.24 -29.81 7.93
N PHE A 57 23.69 -29.12 6.94
CA PHE A 57 22.67 -28.09 7.12
C PHE A 57 21.29 -28.71 7.36
N ARG A 58 20.57 -28.30 8.41
CA ARG A 58 19.19 -28.74 8.65
C ARG A 58 18.18 -27.73 8.10
N GLY A 59 17.30 -28.20 7.24
CA GLY A 59 16.20 -27.43 6.68
C GLY A 59 15.00 -28.31 6.38
N ARG A 60 13.79 -27.75 6.54
CA ARG A 60 12.53 -28.35 6.12
C ARG A 60 11.62 -27.27 5.54
N ALA A 61 11.04 -27.53 4.38
CA ALA A 61 10.09 -26.66 3.72
C ALA A 61 8.81 -27.43 3.39
N VAL A 62 7.66 -26.75 3.48
CA VAL A 62 6.36 -27.26 3.01
C VAL A 62 5.76 -26.18 2.12
N ARG A 63 5.50 -26.53 0.86
CA ARG A 63 4.94 -25.64 -0.17
C ARG A 63 3.52 -26.08 -0.50
N GLN A 64 2.57 -25.19 -0.25
CA GLN A 64 1.21 -25.25 -0.77
C GLN A 64 1.14 -24.40 -2.03
N HIS A 65 0.64 -24.98 -3.13
CA HIS A 65 0.67 -24.32 -4.43
C HIS A 65 -0.56 -24.65 -5.27
N SER A 66 -1.17 -23.59 -5.83
CA SER A 66 -2.15 -23.62 -6.92
C SER A 66 -1.58 -22.85 -8.13
N PRO A 67 -2.27 -22.81 -9.29
CA PRO A 67 -1.83 -21.97 -10.41
C PRO A 67 -1.75 -20.47 -10.09
N SER A 68 -2.52 -20.00 -9.10
CA SER A 68 -2.68 -18.58 -8.79
C SER A 68 -1.92 -18.15 -7.53
N HIS A 69 -1.73 -19.06 -6.57
CA HIS A 69 -1.22 -18.74 -5.25
C HIS A 69 -0.18 -19.74 -4.76
N GLN A 70 0.69 -19.25 -3.88
CA GLN A 70 1.71 -20.05 -3.24
C GLN A 70 1.89 -19.60 -1.79
N TYR A 71 1.87 -20.56 -0.88
CA TYR A 71 2.15 -20.35 0.53
C TYR A 71 3.14 -21.40 1.03
N ILE A 72 4.24 -20.96 1.61
CA ILE A 72 5.35 -21.83 1.97
C ILE A 72 5.69 -21.64 3.44
N THR A 73 5.97 -22.73 4.14
CA THR A 73 6.52 -22.69 5.50
C THR A 73 7.92 -23.30 5.50
N TRP A 74 8.88 -22.65 6.13
CA TRP A 74 10.26 -23.11 6.21
C TRP A 74 10.73 -23.12 7.66
N GLN A 75 11.56 -24.10 7.99
CA GLN A 75 12.35 -24.17 9.21
C GLN A 75 13.78 -24.50 8.83
N SER A 76 14.78 -23.75 9.29
CA SER A 76 16.16 -24.12 9.01
C SER A 76 17.17 -23.59 10.02
N ASP A 77 18.38 -24.13 9.94
CA ASP A 77 19.57 -23.50 10.50
C ASP A 77 19.79 -22.11 9.88
N GLU A 78 20.79 -21.40 10.41
CA GLU A 78 21.10 -20.02 10.03
C GLU A 78 21.47 -19.93 8.54
N CYS A 79 20.87 -18.98 7.83
CA CYS A 79 21.23 -18.69 6.46
C CYS A 79 21.02 -17.22 6.10
N LEU A 80 21.81 -16.77 5.13
CA LEU A 80 21.73 -15.47 4.49
C LEU A 80 21.26 -15.67 3.05
N VAL A 81 20.13 -15.08 2.70
CA VAL A 81 19.55 -15.11 1.35
C VAL A 81 19.71 -13.72 0.74
N ARG A 82 20.29 -13.65 -0.45
CA ARG A 82 20.54 -12.38 -1.13
C ARG A 82 20.06 -12.42 -2.58
N ARG A 83 19.32 -11.38 -2.98
CA ARG A 83 18.94 -11.11 -4.36
C ARG A 83 19.74 -9.93 -4.87
N THR A 84 20.62 -10.20 -5.82
CA THR A 84 21.54 -9.19 -6.35
C THR A 84 20.88 -8.33 -7.43
N PRO A 85 21.37 -7.09 -7.69
CA PRO A 85 20.89 -6.28 -8.80
C PRO A 85 21.01 -6.98 -10.16
N ARG A 86 22.01 -7.85 -10.34
CA ARG A 86 22.18 -8.64 -11.56
C ARG A 86 21.03 -9.64 -11.74
N GLN A 87 20.67 -10.37 -10.68
CA GLN A 87 19.56 -11.34 -10.71
C GLN A 87 18.21 -10.66 -10.90
N VAL A 88 17.99 -9.48 -10.31
CA VAL A 88 16.79 -8.67 -10.56
C VAL A 88 16.66 -8.32 -12.04
N ARG A 89 17.75 -7.89 -12.69
CA ARG A 89 17.74 -7.55 -14.13
C ARG A 89 17.56 -8.78 -15.03
N SER A 90 18.18 -9.91 -14.71
CA SER A 90 18.14 -11.10 -15.57
C SER A 90 16.90 -11.97 -15.38
N ALA A 91 16.28 -11.92 -14.20
CA ALA A 91 15.10 -12.69 -13.84
C ALA A 91 14.15 -11.83 -12.98
N PRO A 92 13.52 -10.79 -13.57
CA PRO A 92 12.60 -9.91 -12.86
C PRO A 92 11.42 -10.71 -12.30
N PHE A 93 10.97 -10.34 -11.11
CA PHE A 93 9.90 -11.03 -10.40
C PHE A 93 9.03 -9.99 -9.73
N GLU A 94 7.82 -9.76 -10.26
CA GLU A 94 7.01 -8.61 -9.88
C GLU A 94 6.28 -8.80 -8.54
N ASP A 95 6.01 -10.04 -8.14
CA ASP A 95 5.28 -10.29 -6.91
C ASP A 95 6.06 -9.91 -5.66
N TYR A 96 5.30 -9.60 -4.62
CA TYR A 96 5.80 -9.42 -3.29
C TYR A 96 5.89 -10.75 -2.54
N ARG A 97 6.67 -10.75 -1.46
CA ARG A 97 6.70 -11.81 -0.45
C ARG A 97 6.27 -11.22 0.87
N LEU A 98 5.15 -11.70 1.40
CA LEU A 98 4.79 -11.46 2.79
C LEU A 98 5.50 -12.53 3.64
N ILE A 99 6.51 -12.13 4.41
CA ILE A 99 7.34 -13.01 5.22
C ILE A 99 6.92 -12.87 6.69
N ILE A 100 6.56 -14.00 7.30
CA ILE A 100 5.94 -14.07 8.63
C ILE A 100 6.79 -14.98 9.53
N PRO A 101 7.64 -14.44 10.43
CA PRO A 101 8.37 -15.23 11.41
C PRO A 101 7.46 -15.76 12.53
N HIS A 102 7.58 -17.06 12.82
CA HIS A 102 6.89 -17.75 13.92
C HIS A 102 7.78 -17.95 15.14
N SER A 103 9.08 -18.18 14.91
CA SER A 103 10.13 -18.31 15.91
C SER A 103 11.50 -18.00 15.30
N GLY A 104 12.46 -17.62 16.13
CA GLY A 104 13.78 -17.17 15.67
C GLY A 104 13.77 -15.69 15.25
N GLU A 105 14.92 -15.23 14.78
CA GLU A 105 15.12 -13.85 14.36
C GLU A 105 15.20 -13.75 12.84
N LEU A 106 14.63 -12.68 12.30
CA LEU A 106 14.66 -12.34 10.89
C LEU A 106 15.12 -10.88 10.74
N LEU A 107 16.12 -10.66 9.90
CA LEU A 107 16.57 -9.34 9.45
C LEU A 107 16.37 -9.26 7.95
N VAL A 108 15.70 -8.20 7.48
CA VAL A 108 15.45 -7.96 6.06
C VAL A 108 15.95 -6.59 5.66
N GLY A 109 16.91 -6.56 4.74
CA GLY A 109 17.46 -5.37 4.10
C GLY A 109 16.96 -5.20 2.67
N GLN A 110 16.32 -4.07 2.34
CA GLN A 110 15.88 -3.75 0.98
C GLN A 110 15.77 -2.24 0.77
N ALA A 111 16.25 -1.73 -0.38
CA ALA A 111 16.19 -0.31 -0.74
C ALA A 111 16.69 0.67 0.36
N GLY A 112 17.77 0.28 1.05
CA GLY A 112 18.36 1.06 2.15
C GLY A 112 17.50 1.11 3.41
N ARG A 113 16.54 0.18 3.56
CA ARG A 113 15.82 -0.08 4.81
C ARG A 113 16.27 -1.41 5.37
N GLU A 114 16.46 -1.48 6.68
CA GLU A 114 16.64 -2.72 7.42
C GLU A 114 15.49 -2.88 8.41
N ALA A 115 14.85 -4.05 8.38
CA ALA A 115 13.74 -4.39 9.26
C ALA A 115 14.09 -5.65 10.05
N ARG A 116 14.13 -5.53 11.39
CA ARG A 116 14.16 -6.69 12.28
C ARG A 116 12.73 -7.13 12.57
N VAL A 117 12.36 -8.27 12.03
CA VAL A 117 10.99 -8.80 12.09
C VAL A 117 10.93 -9.84 13.20
N ARG A 118 10.10 -9.58 14.21
CA ARG A 118 9.89 -10.48 15.35
C ARG A 118 8.54 -11.20 15.23
N ARG A 119 8.34 -12.21 16.08
CA ARG A 119 7.03 -12.87 16.21
C ARG A 119 5.93 -11.82 16.45
N GLY A 120 4.83 -11.95 15.72
CA GLY A 120 3.74 -10.95 15.74
C GLY A 120 3.96 -9.78 14.78
N GLN A 121 5.04 -9.78 14.00
CA GLN A 121 5.24 -8.89 12.87
C GLN A 121 5.37 -9.71 11.59
N ALA A 122 5.07 -9.10 10.47
CA ALA A 122 5.40 -9.61 9.15
C ALA A 122 6.09 -8.50 8.34
N VAL A 123 6.73 -8.87 7.23
CA VAL A 123 7.33 -7.90 6.31
C VAL A 123 6.90 -8.19 4.88
N LEU A 124 6.49 -7.16 4.15
CA LEU A 124 6.23 -7.24 2.72
C LEU A 124 7.47 -6.75 1.96
N ALA A 125 8.10 -7.65 1.19
CA ALA A 125 9.29 -7.35 0.40
C ALA A 125 9.02 -7.50 -1.10
N SER A 126 9.51 -6.55 -1.91
CA SER A 126 9.45 -6.61 -3.38
C SER A 126 10.49 -7.60 -3.90
N MET A 127 10.11 -8.53 -4.79
CA MET A 127 11.09 -9.37 -5.49
C MET A 127 11.66 -8.69 -6.74
N ASN A 128 11.23 -7.45 -7.03
CA ASN A 128 11.73 -6.65 -8.14
C ASN A 128 12.83 -5.66 -7.73
N ALA A 129 13.23 -5.68 -6.46
CA ALA A 129 14.33 -4.90 -5.92
C ALA A 129 15.41 -5.80 -5.28
N PRO A 130 16.68 -5.35 -5.19
CA PRO A 130 17.70 -6.06 -4.43
C PRO A 130 17.26 -6.28 -2.99
N LEU A 131 17.55 -7.46 -2.45
CA LEU A 131 17.09 -7.91 -1.14
C LEU A 131 18.24 -8.64 -0.45
N GLU A 132 18.38 -8.43 0.85
CA GLU A 132 19.20 -9.23 1.74
C GLU A 132 18.36 -9.67 2.93
N MET A 133 18.44 -10.95 3.30
CA MET A 133 17.65 -11.52 4.36
C MET A 133 18.51 -12.48 5.18
N TRP A 134 18.67 -12.20 6.46
CA TRP A 134 19.33 -13.08 7.40
C TRP A 134 18.30 -13.68 8.35
N GLN A 135 18.44 -14.96 8.65
CA GLN A 135 17.62 -15.65 9.63
C GLN A 135 18.48 -16.42 10.62
N SER A 136 18.07 -16.44 11.88
CA SER A 136 18.76 -17.16 12.93
C SER A 136 18.64 -18.68 12.79
N CYS A 137 19.52 -19.42 13.48
CA CYS A 137 19.42 -20.87 13.58
C CYS A 137 18.09 -21.33 14.19
N GLY A 138 17.44 -22.32 13.57
CA GLY A 138 16.16 -22.87 14.00
C GLY A 138 14.96 -21.95 13.74
N ALA A 139 15.14 -20.86 12.98
CA ALA A 139 14.06 -19.95 12.64
C ALA A 139 12.97 -20.68 11.87
N ARG A 140 11.71 -20.35 12.20
CA ARG A 140 10.51 -20.83 11.48
C ARG A 140 9.79 -19.64 10.89
N MET A 141 9.47 -19.71 9.61
CA MET A 141 8.76 -18.65 8.93
C MET A 141 7.78 -19.19 7.89
N SER A 142 6.78 -18.38 7.59
CA SER A 142 5.93 -18.57 6.43
C SER A 142 6.12 -17.46 5.41
N VAL A 143 5.89 -17.79 4.14
CA VAL A 143 6.00 -16.86 3.03
C VAL A 143 4.79 -17.02 2.12
N LEU A 144 3.98 -15.97 1.99
CA LEU A 144 2.91 -15.88 1.00
C LEU A 144 3.42 -15.11 -0.23
N SER A 145 3.20 -15.67 -1.42
CA SER A 145 3.34 -14.94 -2.67
C SER A 145 2.15 -14.00 -2.83
N VAL A 146 2.44 -12.70 -2.91
CA VAL A 146 1.41 -11.66 -3.03
C VAL A 146 1.52 -11.04 -4.42
N PRO A 147 0.49 -11.18 -5.28
CA PRO A 147 0.56 -10.68 -6.64
C PRO A 147 0.75 -9.16 -6.68
N TRP A 148 1.66 -8.69 -7.55
CA TRP A 148 1.94 -7.27 -7.77
C TRP A 148 0.67 -6.43 -7.95
N HIS A 149 -0.26 -6.91 -8.77
CA HIS A 149 -1.47 -6.19 -9.12
C HIS A 149 -2.42 -5.97 -7.94
N GLY A 150 -2.35 -6.78 -6.88
CA GLY A 150 -3.19 -6.60 -5.69
C GLY A 150 -2.70 -5.46 -4.79
N VAL A 151 -1.39 -5.20 -4.78
CA VAL A 151 -0.71 -4.25 -3.89
C VAL A 151 -0.50 -2.91 -4.59
N ALA A 152 0.04 -2.92 -5.81
CA ALA A 152 0.38 -1.71 -6.55
C ALA A 152 -0.84 -0.89 -6.98
N SER A 153 -1.96 -1.55 -7.26
CA SER A 153 -3.23 -0.89 -7.61
C SER A 153 -3.84 -0.12 -6.44
N ARG A 154 -3.78 -0.69 -5.24
CA ARG A 154 -4.42 -0.15 -4.03
C ARG A 154 -3.54 0.84 -3.28
N LEU A 155 -2.21 0.70 -3.39
CA LEU A 155 -1.24 1.55 -2.71
C LEU A 155 -0.62 2.61 -3.62
N GLY A 156 -0.70 2.46 -4.94
CA GLY A 156 -0.19 3.43 -5.92
C GLY A 156 1.33 3.63 -5.95
N LEU A 157 2.08 2.86 -5.16
CA LEU A 157 3.54 2.95 -4.98
C LEU A 157 4.14 1.55 -4.77
N GLU A 158 5.43 1.38 -5.09
CA GLU A 158 6.13 0.11 -4.88
C GLU A 158 6.49 -0.09 -3.39
N VAL A 159 6.07 -1.22 -2.82
CA VAL A 159 6.32 -1.53 -1.39
C VAL A 159 7.67 -2.21 -1.18
N THR A 160 8.55 -1.63 -0.37
CA THR A 160 9.86 -2.21 -0.05
C THR A 160 10.07 -2.37 1.47
N ALA A 161 10.31 -3.61 1.88
CA ALA A 161 10.50 -4.04 3.27
C ALA A 161 9.56 -3.35 4.28
N GLU A 162 8.25 -3.35 3.99
CA GLU A 162 7.27 -2.70 4.85
C GLU A 162 6.83 -3.64 5.98
N ALA A 163 7.00 -3.19 7.22
CA ALA A 163 6.58 -3.94 8.39
C ALA A 163 5.05 -3.90 8.52
N VAL A 164 4.47 -5.07 8.78
CA VAL A 164 3.05 -5.27 9.04
C VAL A 164 2.90 -5.71 10.50
N ASP A 165 2.13 -4.97 11.28
CA ASP A 165 1.75 -5.40 12.64
C ASP A 165 0.77 -6.56 12.53
N ALA A 166 1.16 -7.71 13.07
CA ALA A 166 0.34 -8.92 13.16
C ALA A 166 -0.02 -9.29 14.60
N THR A 167 0.21 -8.39 15.57
CA THR A 167 -0.22 -8.58 16.96
C THR A 167 -1.69 -8.22 17.18
N SER A 168 -2.24 -7.35 16.33
CA SER A 168 -3.60 -6.81 16.47
C SER A 168 -4.29 -6.57 15.11
N GLY A 169 -5.61 -6.34 15.15
CA GLY A 169 -6.39 -5.91 13.98
C GLY A 169 -6.36 -6.85 12.77
N LEU A 170 -6.48 -6.28 11.57
CA LEU A 170 -6.52 -7.02 10.31
C LEU A 170 -5.21 -7.77 10.01
N GLY A 171 -4.05 -7.26 10.43
CA GLY A 171 -2.77 -7.94 10.23
C GLY A 171 -2.69 -9.25 11.00
N ARG A 172 -3.22 -9.29 12.24
CA ARG A 172 -3.38 -10.55 12.99
C ARG A 172 -4.34 -11.51 12.28
N ILE A 173 -5.46 -11.02 11.77
CA ILE A 173 -6.43 -11.86 11.03
C ILE A 173 -5.78 -12.49 9.80
N VAL A 174 -4.98 -11.74 9.04
CA VAL A 174 -4.22 -12.26 7.89
C VAL A 174 -3.31 -13.40 8.31
N VAL A 175 -2.47 -13.19 9.33
CA VAL A 175 -1.52 -14.21 9.79
C VAL A 175 -2.24 -15.44 10.36
N ASP A 176 -3.27 -15.26 11.18
CA ASP A 176 -4.05 -16.36 11.78
C ASP A 176 -4.78 -17.17 10.69
N THR A 177 -5.34 -16.51 9.68
CA THR A 177 -6.02 -17.16 8.56
C THR A 177 -5.06 -18.03 7.76
N LEU A 178 -3.88 -17.50 7.41
CA LEU A 178 -2.85 -18.26 6.70
C LEU A 178 -2.30 -19.42 7.54
N GLY A 179 -2.15 -19.21 8.86
CA GLY A 179 -1.75 -20.26 9.80
C GLY A 179 -2.73 -21.42 9.85
N ARG A 180 -4.05 -21.13 9.89
CA ARG A 180 -5.10 -22.15 9.83
C ARG A 180 -5.16 -22.86 8.49
N ALA A 181 -5.01 -22.13 7.38
CA ALA A 181 -4.92 -22.74 6.05
C ALA A 181 -3.77 -23.77 5.96
N TYR A 182 -2.63 -23.47 6.60
CA TYR A 182 -1.54 -24.45 6.68
C TYR A 182 -1.85 -25.67 7.54
N GLN A 183 -2.63 -25.52 8.61
CA GLN A 183 -3.05 -26.66 9.44
C GLN A 183 -3.97 -27.59 8.64
N GLU A 184 -4.89 -27.02 7.86
CA GLU A 184 -5.85 -27.73 7.01
C GLU A 184 -5.30 -28.13 5.63
N ARG A 185 -4.00 -27.93 5.37
CA ARG A 185 -3.39 -28.13 4.04
C ARG A 185 -3.67 -29.50 3.40
N ASP A 186 -3.85 -30.55 4.20
CA ASP A 186 -4.09 -31.90 3.70
C ASP A 186 -5.59 -32.16 3.41
N HIS A 187 -6.45 -31.17 3.70
CA HIS A 187 -7.90 -31.20 3.53
C HIS A 187 -8.44 -30.13 2.57
N LEU A 188 -7.64 -29.13 2.19
CA LEU A 188 -8.04 -28.07 1.28
C LEU A 188 -8.02 -28.51 -0.19
N GLY A 189 -9.03 -28.09 -0.94
CA GLY A 189 -9.04 -28.09 -2.41
C GLY A 189 -8.48 -26.78 -3.01
N THR A 190 -8.29 -26.77 -4.34
CA THR A 190 -7.78 -25.60 -5.07
C THR A 190 -8.60 -24.33 -4.82
N THR A 191 -9.92 -24.43 -4.96
CA THR A 191 -10.82 -23.28 -4.79
C THR A 191 -10.80 -22.72 -3.38
N GLU A 192 -10.71 -23.58 -2.37
CA GLU A 192 -10.69 -23.17 -0.96
C GLU A 192 -9.36 -22.49 -0.61
N PHE A 193 -8.23 -23.08 -1.05
CA PHE A 193 -6.91 -22.48 -0.86
C PHE A 193 -6.80 -21.12 -1.54
N ASP A 194 -7.24 -21.02 -2.80
CA ASP A 194 -7.23 -19.74 -3.55
C ASP A 194 -8.11 -18.69 -2.86
N ALA A 195 -9.32 -19.04 -2.43
CA ALA A 195 -10.20 -18.12 -1.73
C ALA A 195 -9.58 -17.59 -0.42
N VAL A 196 -8.90 -18.45 0.34
CA VAL A 196 -8.21 -18.04 1.57
C VAL A 196 -7.07 -17.07 1.25
N CYS A 197 -6.23 -17.39 0.26
CA CYS A 197 -5.14 -16.52 -0.15
C CYS A 197 -5.64 -15.16 -0.67
N GLU A 198 -6.68 -15.14 -1.50
CA GLU A 198 -7.28 -13.91 -2.00
C GLU A 198 -7.79 -13.01 -0.87
N ARG A 199 -8.55 -13.57 0.08
CA ARG A 199 -9.04 -12.81 1.24
C ARG A 199 -7.89 -12.31 2.11
N ALA A 200 -6.83 -13.11 2.30
CA ALA A 200 -5.65 -12.68 3.04
C ALA A 200 -4.92 -11.52 2.35
N VAL A 201 -4.80 -11.55 1.01
CA VAL A 201 -4.21 -10.46 0.22
C VAL A 201 -5.07 -9.20 0.29
N GLU A 202 -6.38 -9.30 0.19
CA GLU A 202 -7.30 -8.15 0.31
C GLU A 202 -7.17 -7.48 1.68
N LEU A 203 -7.22 -8.26 2.76
CA LEU A 203 -7.04 -7.75 4.12
C LEU A 203 -5.66 -7.13 4.31
N LEU A 204 -4.60 -7.75 3.78
CA LEU A 204 -3.25 -7.19 3.80
C LEU A 204 -3.19 -5.84 3.08
N CYS A 205 -3.84 -5.71 1.93
CA CYS A 205 -3.88 -4.45 1.20
C CYS A 205 -4.62 -3.35 1.99
N MET A 206 -5.70 -3.70 2.70
CA MET A 206 -6.38 -2.76 3.59
C MET A 206 -5.49 -2.32 4.76
N VAL A 207 -4.73 -3.25 5.36
CA VAL A 207 -3.74 -2.92 6.40
C VAL A 207 -2.70 -1.94 5.88
N LEU A 208 -2.19 -2.15 4.67
CA LEU A 208 -1.17 -1.30 4.06
C LEU A 208 -1.72 0.06 3.61
N ALA A 209 -2.99 0.11 3.16
CA ALA A 209 -3.64 1.34 2.69
C ALA A 209 -4.14 2.22 3.84
N GLY A 210 -4.41 1.64 5.01
CA GLY A 210 -4.94 2.34 6.18
C GLY A 210 -6.38 2.86 6.01
N ASP A 211 -7.18 2.26 5.11
CA ASP A 211 -8.59 2.61 4.87
C ASP A 211 -9.50 1.37 5.03
N ASP A 212 -10.31 1.35 6.09
CA ASP A 212 -11.21 0.23 6.44
C ASP A 212 -12.54 0.22 5.64
N ARG A 213 -12.63 0.98 4.55
CA ARG A 213 -13.88 1.15 3.78
C ARG A 213 -13.85 0.33 2.49
N PRO A 214 -14.86 -0.53 2.23
CA PRO A 214 -15.02 -1.11 0.90
C PRO A 214 -15.38 0.01 -0.09
N ASP A 215 -14.48 0.29 -1.04
CA ASP A 215 -14.69 1.20 -2.18
C ASP A 215 -14.90 0.39 -3.47
N PRO A 216 -16.16 0.25 -3.94
CA PRO A 216 -16.46 -0.37 -5.24
C PRO A 216 -15.80 0.34 -6.43
N GLU A 217 -15.44 1.62 -6.28
CA GLU A 217 -14.71 2.39 -7.31
C GLU A 217 -13.20 2.10 -7.26
N GLY A 218 -12.67 1.73 -6.10
CA GLY A 218 -11.30 1.22 -5.92
C GLY A 218 -11.05 -0.04 -6.73
N HIS A 219 -11.95 -1.04 -6.67
CA HIS A 219 -11.82 -2.25 -7.47
C HIS A 219 -11.80 -1.98 -9.00
N ARG A 220 -12.54 -0.96 -9.47
CA ARG A 220 -12.51 -0.57 -10.89
C ARG A 220 -11.21 0.13 -11.27
N ARG A 221 -10.69 0.99 -10.41
CA ARG A 221 -9.35 1.60 -10.58
C ARG A 221 -8.24 0.56 -10.55
N ASP A 222 -8.41 -0.49 -9.75
CA ASP A 222 -7.47 -1.62 -9.69
C ASP A 222 -7.43 -2.37 -11.03
N VAL A 223 -8.60 -2.66 -11.59
CA VAL A 223 -8.74 -3.29 -12.91
C VAL A 223 -8.19 -2.39 -14.02
N GLU A 224 -8.49 -1.10 -13.99
CA GLU A 224 -7.95 -0.13 -14.96
C GLU A 224 -6.42 -0.10 -14.92
N THR A 225 -5.85 0.00 -13.72
CA THR A 225 -4.40 0.08 -13.49
C THR A 225 -3.70 -1.19 -13.97
N ALA A 226 -4.25 -2.36 -13.65
CA ALA A 226 -3.72 -3.63 -14.10
C ALA A 226 -3.77 -3.78 -15.63
N VAL A 227 -4.86 -3.34 -16.27
CA VAL A 227 -4.99 -3.36 -17.74
C VAL A 227 -3.99 -2.44 -18.41
N ARG A 228 -3.83 -1.19 -17.93
CA ARG A 228 -2.83 -0.25 -18.45
C ARG A 228 -1.41 -0.77 -18.29
N HIS A 229 -1.10 -1.33 -17.13
CA HIS A 229 0.22 -1.89 -16.85
C HIS A 229 0.54 -3.09 -17.75
N HIS A 230 -0.38 -4.05 -17.87
CA HIS A 230 -0.19 -5.21 -18.73
C HIS A 230 0.01 -4.80 -20.20
N ILE A 231 -0.77 -3.84 -20.69
CA ILE A 231 -0.63 -3.32 -22.05
C ILE A 231 0.74 -2.68 -22.26
N ARG A 232 1.23 -1.84 -21.33
CA ARG A 232 2.57 -1.23 -21.43
C ARG A 232 3.68 -2.26 -21.59
N ARG A 233 3.65 -3.31 -20.78
CA ARG A 233 4.70 -4.35 -20.74
C ARG A 233 4.71 -5.20 -22.01
N HIS A 234 3.54 -5.55 -22.52
CA HIS A 234 3.38 -6.45 -23.67
C HIS A 234 3.11 -5.69 -24.98
N ALA A 235 3.18 -4.35 -25.00
CA ALA A 235 2.90 -3.54 -26.18
C ALA A 235 3.76 -3.92 -27.40
N HIS A 236 4.98 -4.38 -27.14
CA HIS A 236 5.93 -4.85 -28.15
C HIS A 236 5.49 -6.14 -28.86
N GLU A 237 4.60 -6.92 -28.25
CA GLU A 237 4.14 -8.20 -28.78
C GLU A 237 3.10 -8.00 -29.90
N PRO A 238 3.31 -8.55 -31.11
CA PRO A 238 2.38 -8.36 -32.22
C PRO A 238 0.96 -8.88 -31.94
N GLY A 239 0.85 -9.97 -31.16
CA GLY A 239 -0.42 -10.65 -30.84
C GLY A 239 -1.27 -9.96 -29.77
N LEU A 240 -0.75 -8.94 -29.09
CA LEU A 240 -1.47 -8.28 -27.99
C LEU A 240 -2.75 -7.61 -28.52
N ASN A 241 -3.88 -8.03 -27.96
CA ASN A 241 -5.20 -7.49 -28.23
C ASN A 241 -6.05 -7.51 -26.94
N GLY A 242 -7.21 -6.84 -26.95
CA GLY A 242 -8.03 -6.73 -25.74
C GLY A 242 -8.44 -8.07 -25.12
N GLN A 243 -8.64 -9.10 -25.94
CA GLN A 243 -9.01 -10.44 -25.47
C GLN A 243 -7.81 -11.15 -24.81
N ALA A 244 -6.62 -11.02 -25.39
CA ALA A 244 -5.39 -11.51 -24.78
C ALA A 244 -5.11 -10.84 -23.42
N VAL A 245 -5.30 -9.52 -23.34
CA VAL A 245 -5.16 -8.75 -22.08
C VAL A 245 -6.15 -9.24 -21.03
N ALA A 246 -7.43 -9.40 -21.40
CA ALA A 246 -8.47 -9.83 -20.48
C ALA A 246 -8.23 -11.27 -19.97
N HIS A 247 -7.84 -12.18 -20.87
CA HIS A 247 -7.49 -13.56 -20.53
C HIS A 247 -6.28 -13.63 -19.59
N ALA A 248 -5.20 -12.90 -19.88
CA ALA A 248 -3.99 -12.88 -19.07
C ALA A 248 -4.23 -12.34 -17.64
N LEU A 249 -5.24 -11.49 -17.47
CA LEU A 249 -5.57 -10.86 -16.19
C LEU A 249 -6.77 -11.52 -15.48
N GLY A 250 -7.35 -12.59 -16.04
CA GLY A 250 -8.46 -13.31 -15.41
C GLY A 250 -9.81 -12.59 -15.44
N TRP A 251 -10.01 -11.63 -16.35
CA TRP A 251 -11.27 -10.88 -16.48
C TRP A 251 -11.95 -11.11 -17.82
N SER A 252 -13.28 -10.91 -17.86
CA SER A 252 -13.99 -10.91 -19.14
C SER A 252 -13.61 -9.68 -19.96
N LEU A 253 -13.50 -9.83 -21.29
CA LEU A 253 -13.25 -8.72 -22.21
C LEU A 253 -14.29 -7.60 -22.04
N ARG A 254 -15.56 -7.97 -21.83
CA ARG A 254 -16.67 -7.02 -21.63
C ARG A 254 -16.45 -6.16 -20.38
N TYR A 255 -15.93 -6.75 -19.30
CA TYR A 255 -15.65 -6.02 -18.07
C TYR A 255 -14.47 -5.05 -18.23
N VAL A 256 -13.38 -5.50 -18.86
CA VAL A 256 -12.21 -4.65 -19.19
C VAL A 256 -12.62 -3.47 -20.08
N GLN A 257 -13.46 -3.71 -21.09
CA GLN A 257 -13.99 -2.65 -21.95
C GLN A 257 -14.84 -1.64 -21.18
N LEU A 258 -15.71 -2.12 -20.28
CA LEU A 258 -16.58 -1.26 -19.47
C LEU A 258 -15.78 -0.36 -18.51
N VAL A 259 -14.72 -0.89 -17.91
CA VAL A 259 -13.82 -0.11 -17.04
C VAL A 259 -13.08 0.97 -17.85
N LEU A 260 -12.49 0.62 -18.99
CA LEU A 260 -11.74 1.58 -19.81
C LEU A 260 -12.62 2.64 -20.49
N GLN A 261 -13.85 2.29 -20.89
CA GLN A 261 -14.78 3.23 -21.51
C GLN A 261 -15.12 4.41 -20.59
N ARG A 262 -15.21 4.17 -19.27
CA ARG A 262 -15.54 5.22 -18.29
C ARG A 262 -14.45 6.27 -18.14
N VAL A 263 -13.20 5.91 -18.41
CA VAL A 263 -12.05 6.82 -18.41
C VAL A 263 -11.71 7.30 -19.82
N GLY A 264 -12.64 7.14 -20.77
CA GLY A 264 -12.53 7.68 -22.12
C GLY A 264 -11.52 6.95 -23.02
N THR A 265 -11.25 5.67 -22.77
CA THR A 265 -10.35 4.87 -23.62
C THR A 265 -10.89 3.48 -23.94
N THR A 266 -10.17 2.74 -24.78
CA THR A 266 -10.46 1.34 -25.11
C THR A 266 -9.18 0.52 -25.04
N PRO A 267 -9.25 -0.82 -24.89
CA PRO A 267 -8.05 -1.66 -24.92
C PRO A 267 -7.24 -1.44 -26.21
N ARG A 268 -7.92 -1.24 -27.34
CA ARG A 268 -7.30 -1.02 -28.65
C ARG A 268 -6.57 0.33 -28.71
N ASP A 269 -7.19 1.40 -28.23
CA ASP A 269 -6.59 2.74 -28.23
C ASP A 269 -5.40 2.80 -27.28
N LEU A 270 -5.52 2.16 -26.12
CA LEU A 270 -4.46 2.08 -25.11
C LEU A 270 -3.24 1.29 -25.63
N ILE A 271 -3.46 0.14 -26.28
CA ILE A 271 -2.38 -0.63 -26.93
C ILE A 271 -1.70 0.22 -28.02
N ARG A 272 -2.50 0.92 -28.84
CA ARG A 272 -1.97 1.77 -29.90
C ARG A 272 -1.13 2.92 -29.33
N GLU A 273 -1.59 3.56 -28.27
CA GLU A 273 -0.88 4.67 -27.60
C GLU A 273 0.46 4.21 -27.01
N GLU A 274 0.49 3.08 -26.30
CA GLU A 274 1.73 2.58 -25.70
C GLU A 274 2.72 2.09 -26.76
N ARG A 275 2.25 1.49 -27.87
CA ARG A 275 3.10 1.16 -29.02
C ARG A 275 3.74 2.40 -29.65
N LEU A 276 3.01 3.52 -29.72
CA LEU A 276 3.53 4.80 -30.23
C LEU A 276 4.61 5.37 -29.32
N HIS A 277 4.39 5.37 -27.99
CA HIS A 277 5.40 5.81 -27.03
C HIS A 277 6.66 4.94 -27.09
N LEU A 278 6.50 3.62 -27.18
CA LEU A 278 7.61 2.69 -27.31
C LEU A 278 8.40 2.90 -28.61
N ALA A 279 7.71 3.11 -29.73
CA ALA A 279 8.36 3.42 -31.01
C ALA A 279 9.13 4.73 -30.94
N ARG A 280 8.56 5.76 -30.30
CA ARG A 280 9.22 7.07 -30.11
C ARG A 280 10.48 6.95 -29.26
N ALA A 281 10.40 6.32 -28.10
CA ALA A 281 11.55 6.11 -27.22
C ALA A 281 12.69 5.38 -27.95
N ARG A 282 12.36 4.43 -28.84
CA ARG A 282 13.36 3.73 -29.66
C ARG A 282 13.92 4.58 -30.80
N LEU A 283 13.14 5.48 -31.38
CA LEU A 283 13.63 6.41 -32.41
C LEU A 283 14.56 7.47 -31.81
N GLU A 284 14.31 7.88 -30.57
CA GLU A 284 15.11 8.87 -29.82
C GLU A 284 16.36 8.25 -29.18
N SER A 285 16.35 6.95 -28.86
CA SER A 285 17.47 6.27 -28.22
C SER A 285 18.69 6.11 -29.15
N PRO A 286 19.90 6.55 -28.72
CA PRO A 286 21.15 6.32 -29.45
C PRO A 286 21.44 4.84 -29.71
N GLU A 287 21.05 3.97 -28.77
CA GLU A 287 21.29 2.52 -28.84
C GLU A 287 20.53 1.84 -29.98
N HIS A 288 19.48 2.46 -30.51
CA HIS A 288 18.65 1.90 -31.56
C HIS A 288 18.86 2.53 -32.93
N ARG A 289 19.85 3.42 -33.10
CA ARG A 289 20.17 4.08 -34.38
C ARG A 289 20.57 3.11 -35.50
N HIS A 290 21.18 1.99 -35.14
CA HIS A 290 21.61 0.96 -36.10
C HIS A 290 20.43 0.17 -36.70
N ARG A 291 19.24 0.24 -36.10
CA ARG A 291 18.06 -0.52 -36.54
C ARG A 291 17.32 0.24 -37.64
N SER A 292 16.66 -0.43 -38.58
CA SER A 292 15.81 0.25 -39.57
C SER A 292 14.51 0.77 -38.92
N ILE A 293 13.81 1.73 -39.55
CA ILE A 293 12.45 2.13 -39.10
C ILE A 293 11.51 0.92 -39.16
N GLY A 294 11.72 0.00 -40.10
CA GLY A 294 11.03 -1.30 -40.18
C GLY A 294 11.22 -2.14 -38.92
N ASP A 295 12.45 -2.32 -38.48
CA ASP A 295 12.76 -3.12 -37.28
C ASP A 295 12.22 -2.46 -36.01
N ILE A 296 12.23 -1.13 -35.95
CA ILE A 296 11.64 -0.37 -34.84
C ILE A 296 10.11 -0.53 -34.85
N ALA A 297 9.47 -0.46 -36.02
CA ALA A 297 8.03 -0.67 -36.16
C ALA A 297 7.64 -2.07 -35.68
N GLN A 298 8.32 -3.11 -36.18
CA GLN A 298 8.05 -4.50 -35.83
C GLN A 298 8.29 -4.77 -34.35
N ALA A 299 9.43 -4.35 -33.81
CA ALA A 299 9.72 -4.55 -32.39
C ALA A 299 8.80 -3.74 -31.48
N SER A 300 8.17 -2.67 -31.98
CA SER A 300 7.18 -1.88 -31.24
C SER A 300 5.76 -2.38 -31.45
N GLY A 301 5.58 -3.57 -32.05
CA GLY A 301 4.29 -4.22 -32.22
C GLY A 301 3.45 -3.71 -33.39
N PHE A 302 4.02 -2.91 -34.32
CA PHE A 302 3.31 -2.52 -35.53
C PHE A 302 3.47 -3.58 -36.63
N SER A 303 2.39 -3.83 -37.37
CA SER A 303 2.38 -4.79 -38.48
C SER A 303 3.14 -4.30 -39.72
N SER A 304 3.35 -2.99 -39.86
CA SER A 304 4.11 -2.42 -40.97
C SER A 304 4.64 -1.01 -40.65
N VAL A 305 5.64 -0.57 -41.43
CA VAL A 305 6.17 0.80 -41.40
C VAL A 305 5.09 1.82 -41.77
N GLY A 306 4.21 1.47 -42.71
CA GLY A 306 3.08 2.32 -43.10
C GLY A 306 2.10 2.55 -41.95
N ALA A 307 1.76 1.49 -41.20
CA ALA A 307 0.90 1.59 -40.03
C ALA A 307 1.52 2.47 -38.93
N LEU A 308 2.82 2.32 -38.66
CA LEU A 308 3.53 3.20 -37.73
C LEU A 308 3.50 4.65 -38.23
N SER A 309 3.89 4.91 -39.48
CA SER A 309 4.10 6.27 -40.00
C SER A 309 2.82 7.10 -40.00
N THR A 310 1.69 6.50 -40.38
CA THR A 310 0.38 7.16 -40.38
C THR A 310 -0.05 7.57 -38.99
N VAL A 311 0.00 6.64 -38.03
CA VAL A 311 -0.48 6.88 -36.67
C VAL A 311 0.50 7.78 -35.90
N PHE A 312 1.81 7.63 -36.11
CA PHE A 312 2.85 8.44 -35.49
C PHE A 312 2.77 9.90 -35.92
N ARG A 313 2.56 10.16 -37.22
CA ARG A 313 2.33 11.52 -37.74
C ARG A 313 1.06 12.13 -37.16
N ASN A 314 -0.04 11.37 -37.14
CA ASN A 314 -1.30 11.88 -36.60
C ASN A 314 -1.20 12.22 -35.11
N ARG A 315 -0.38 11.49 -34.34
CA ARG A 315 -0.24 11.68 -32.89
C ARG A 315 0.77 12.75 -32.49
N PHE A 316 1.92 12.82 -33.17
CA PHE A 316 3.06 13.67 -32.78
C PHE A 316 3.36 14.80 -33.76
N GLY A 317 2.68 14.86 -34.91
CA GLY A 317 2.91 15.86 -35.96
C GLY A 317 4.18 15.65 -36.79
N LEU A 318 5.04 14.70 -36.42
CA LEU A 318 6.32 14.38 -37.06
C LEU A 318 6.29 12.99 -37.70
N ARG A 319 7.14 12.73 -38.71
CA ARG A 319 7.35 11.36 -39.22
C ARG A 319 8.43 10.65 -38.38
N PRO A 320 8.41 9.32 -38.28
CA PRO A 320 9.47 8.55 -37.62
C PRO A 320 10.89 8.86 -38.12
N SER A 321 11.03 9.15 -39.41
CA SER A 321 12.27 9.60 -40.04
C SER A 321 12.79 10.92 -39.48
N ASP A 322 11.89 11.85 -39.18
CA ASP A 322 12.24 13.22 -38.78
C ASP A 322 12.74 13.23 -37.34
N VAL A 323 12.10 12.43 -36.47
CA VAL A 323 12.56 12.20 -35.08
C VAL A 323 13.95 11.57 -35.08
N ARG A 324 14.20 10.63 -35.99
CA ARG A 324 15.50 9.95 -36.09
C ARG A 324 16.60 10.82 -36.71
N ALA A 325 16.23 11.68 -37.65
CA ALA A 325 17.13 12.64 -38.28
C ALA A 325 17.44 13.85 -37.38
N SER A 326 16.67 14.02 -36.29
CA SER A 326 16.91 15.09 -35.33
C SER A 326 18.29 14.91 -34.67
N PRO A 327 19.16 15.94 -34.69
CA PRO A 327 20.46 15.85 -34.04
C PRO A 327 20.26 15.57 -32.54
N LEU A 328 21.12 14.71 -31.98
CA LEU A 328 21.15 14.44 -30.55
C LEU A 328 21.22 15.79 -29.82
N PRO A 329 20.34 16.08 -28.85
CA PRO A 329 20.62 17.19 -27.96
C PRO A 329 22.01 16.94 -27.36
N PRO A 330 22.91 17.94 -27.37
CA PRO A 330 24.20 17.78 -26.72
C PRO A 330 23.97 17.31 -25.29
N ALA A 331 24.83 16.41 -24.80
CA ALA A 331 24.85 16.00 -23.39
C ALA A 331 24.66 17.25 -22.53
N PRO A 332 23.77 17.24 -21.51
CA PRO A 332 23.32 18.45 -20.86
C PRO A 332 24.53 19.27 -20.41
N ALA A 333 24.80 20.35 -21.13
CA ALA A 333 25.75 21.35 -20.70
C ALA A 333 25.28 21.79 -19.31
N ARG A 334 26.21 21.81 -18.34
CA ARG A 334 26.01 22.46 -17.05
C ARG A 334 25.34 23.80 -17.34
N ARG A 335 24.05 23.92 -17.03
CA ARG A 335 23.33 25.17 -17.26
C ARG A 335 24.08 26.28 -16.53
N PRO A 336 24.32 27.44 -17.18
CA PRO A 336 24.94 28.56 -16.51
C PRO A 336 24.09 28.90 -15.28
N ARG A 337 24.76 29.10 -14.15
CA ARG A 337 24.13 29.61 -12.93
C ARG A 337 23.40 30.89 -13.27
N ILE A 338 22.07 30.83 -13.37
CA ILE A 338 21.25 32.03 -13.29
C ILE A 338 21.48 32.56 -11.87
N ALA A 339 22.07 33.75 -11.78
CA ALA A 339 22.20 34.45 -10.52
C ALA A 339 20.79 34.75 -10.00
N VAL A 340 20.34 33.96 -9.03
CA VAL A 340 19.12 34.24 -8.28
C VAL A 340 19.44 35.37 -7.31
N PRO A 341 18.66 36.46 -7.27
CA PRO A 341 18.84 37.52 -6.29
C PRO A 341 18.71 36.90 -4.89
N ARG A 342 19.72 37.11 -4.05
CA ARG A 342 19.72 36.66 -2.66
C ARG A 342 18.57 37.37 -1.92
N PRO A 343 17.57 36.66 -1.38
CA PRO A 343 16.74 37.24 -0.33
C PRO A 343 17.60 37.35 0.95
N PRO A 344 17.30 38.28 1.86
CA PRO A 344 18.15 38.57 3.01
C PRO A 344 18.02 37.46 4.05
N VAL A 345 18.89 36.44 3.98
CA VAL A 345 18.95 35.39 5.01
C VAL A 345 19.75 35.93 6.20
N ARG A 346 19.07 36.15 7.33
CA ARG A 346 19.70 36.33 8.64
C ARG A 346 20.14 34.95 9.16
N ARG A 347 21.37 34.92 9.69
CA ARG A 347 22.23 33.78 10.08
C ARG A 347 21.51 32.48 10.49
N HIS A 348 21.86 31.35 9.86
CA HIS A 348 21.45 30.00 10.28
C HIS A 348 22.37 29.47 11.39
N GLY A 349 21.81 28.85 12.44
CA GLY A 349 22.54 28.27 13.57
C GLY A 349 23.26 26.96 13.32
N GLY A 350 23.88 26.83 12.14
CA GLY A 350 24.66 25.66 11.77
C GLY A 350 25.18 25.74 10.35
N ARG A 351 26.04 24.79 9.98
CA ARG A 351 26.74 24.77 8.69
C ARG A 351 26.27 23.59 7.83
N HIS A 352 25.99 23.86 6.55
CA HIS A 352 25.77 22.80 5.57
C HIS A 352 27.11 22.16 5.21
N LEU A 353 27.20 20.84 5.36
CA LEU A 353 28.32 20.04 4.91
C LEU A 353 28.15 19.67 3.43
N GLU A 354 26.92 19.34 3.02
CA GLU A 354 26.54 19.07 1.64
C GLU A 354 25.16 19.67 1.36
N ARG A 355 24.92 20.16 0.14
CA ARG A 355 23.61 20.70 -0.26
C ARG A 355 23.36 20.56 -1.77
N SER A 356 22.20 20.03 -2.14
CA SER A 356 21.67 20.04 -3.50
C SER A 356 20.24 20.59 -3.52
N THR A 357 19.81 21.11 -4.67
CA THR A 357 18.45 21.66 -4.83
C THR A 357 17.89 21.27 -6.18
N HIS A 358 16.66 20.77 -6.17
CA HIS A 358 15.93 20.24 -7.31
C HIS A 358 14.60 20.97 -7.44
N HIS A 359 14.21 21.29 -8.67
CA HIS A 359 13.06 22.15 -8.95
C HIS A 359 12.11 21.46 -9.91
N TRP A 360 10.82 21.55 -9.59
CA TRP A 360 9.68 21.20 -10.43
C TRP A 360 8.71 22.39 -10.46
N SER A 361 7.61 22.28 -11.21
CA SER A 361 6.63 23.35 -11.28
C SER A 361 6.05 23.63 -9.89
N GLY A 362 6.39 24.78 -9.30
CA GLY A 362 5.92 25.21 -7.99
C GLY A 362 6.35 24.36 -6.80
N VAL A 363 7.29 23.42 -6.97
CA VAL A 363 7.83 22.58 -5.89
C VAL A 363 9.36 22.59 -5.95
N THR A 364 10.01 22.85 -4.83
CA THR A 364 11.47 22.82 -4.71
C THR A 364 11.86 21.85 -3.59
N LEU A 365 12.73 20.90 -3.90
CA LEU A 365 13.34 20.00 -2.91
C LEU A 365 14.79 20.41 -2.68
N GLU A 366 15.13 20.69 -1.43
CA GLU A 366 16.50 20.81 -0.97
C GLU A 366 16.89 19.55 -0.20
N LEU A 367 18.04 18.99 -0.54
CA LEU A 367 18.66 17.90 0.20
C LEU A 367 19.95 18.43 0.80
N ALA A 368 20.15 18.25 2.10
CA ALA A 368 21.39 18.69 2.72
C ALA A 368 21.81 17.78 3.88
N ARG A 369 23.11 17.68 4.06
CA ARG A 369 23.74 17.25 5.30
C ARG A 369 24.15 18.50 6.06
N TRP A 370 23.70 18.63 7.30
CA TRP A 370 23.85 19.84 8.09
C TRP A 370 24.28 19.50 9.51
N CYS A 371 25.21 20.29 10.04
CA CYS A 371 25.73 20.17 11.40
C CYS A 371 25.30 21.40 12.20
N ALA A 372 24.70 21.17 13.38
CA ALA A 372 24.32 22.25 14.28
C ALA A 372 25.56 22.95 14.84
N ASP A 373 25.47 24.26 15.05
CA ASP A 373 26.46 25.07 15.76
C ASP A 373 25.87 25.45 17.14
N PRO A 374 26.63 25.39 18.25
CA PRO A 374 26.15 25.61 19.63
C PRO A 374 25.34 26.89 19.91
N ALA A 375 25.23 27.85 18.99
CA ALA A 375 24.43 29.05 19.22
C ALA A 375 23.90 29.69 17.93
N GLY A 376 22.89 29.10 17.29
CA GLY A 376 22.10 29.92 16.38
C GLY A 376 20.63 29.60 16.28
N GLU A 377 19.90 30.70 16.14
CA GLU A 377 18.48 30.78 15.99
C GLU A 377 18.18 30.95 14.50
N ALA A 378 17.39 30.03 13.94
CA ALA A 378 16.93 30.14 12.56
C ALA A 378 15.51 30.70 12.55
N GLN A 379 15.35 31.86 11.90
CA GLN A 379 14.04 32.43 11.59
C GLN A 379 13.79 32.26 10.09
N VAL A 380 12.66 31.66 9.73
CA VAL A 380 12.26 31.49 8.33
C VAL A 380 10.89 32.13 8.13
N ASP A 381 10.84 33.17 7.31
CA ASP A 381 9.62 33.81 6.81
C ASP A 381 9.44 33.35 5.36
N LEU A 382 8.39 32.56 5.11
CA LEU A 382 8.26 31.77 3.88
C LEU A 382 6.92 32.07 3.22
N THR A 383 6.96 32.54 1.98
CA THR A 383 5.79 32.66 1.10
C THR A 383 5.28 31.30 0.61
N ASP A 384 6.09 30.25 0.78
CA ASP A 384 5.77 28.87 0.39
C ASP A 384 5.46 28.02 1.63
N HIS A 385 4.66 26.96 1.47
CA HIS A 385 4.58 25.90 2.47
C HIS A 385 5.90 25.15 2.55
N VAL A 386 6.37 24.83 3.76
CA VAL A 386 7.63 24.11 3.95
C VAL A 386 7.43 22.86 4.78
N LEU A 387 7.87 21.73 4.23
CA LEU A 387 8.05 20.48 4.97
C LEU A 387 9.53 20.22 5.16
N PHE A 388 9.95 20.09 6.41
CA PHE A 388 11.30 19.70 6.78
C PHE A 388 11.27 18.28 7.34
N VAL A 389 12.04 17.39 6.74
CA VAL A 389 12.05 15.95 7.06
C VAL A 389 13.47 15.53 7.39
N THR A 390 13.69 15.05 8.62
CA THR A 390 14.95 14.43 9.02
C THR A 390 15.02 13.02 8.44
N LEU A 391 16.01 12.77 7.58
CA LEU A 391 16.22 11.51 6.88
C LEU A 391 17.15 10.57 7.64
N ALA A 392 18.21 11.12 8.23
CA ALA A 392 19.17 10.40 9.05
C ALA A 392 19.86 11.35 10.03
N GLY A 393 20.53 10.79 11.04
CA GLY A 393 21.20 11.58 12.06
C GLY A 393 20.25 12.12 13.13
N THR A 394 20.81 12.89 14.05
CA THR A 394 20.11 13.43 15.22
C THR A 394 20.84 14.70 15.68
N THR A 395 20.10 15.60 16.33
CA THR A 395 20.68 16.71 17.10
C THR A 395 20.79 16.30 18.56
N GLU A 396 21.66 16.92 19.34
CA GLU A 396 21.68 16.68 20.79
C GLU A 396 20.45 17.31 21.45
N LYS A 397 20.10 18.51 20.98
CA LYS A 397 18.89 19.22 21.38
C LYS A 397 18.34 20.07 20.25
N THR A 398 17.03 20.21 20.18
CA THR A 398 16.30 21.10 19.28
C THR A 398 15.10 21.68 20.02
N GLU A 399 15.10 23.00 20.14
CA GLU A 399 13.97 23.78 20.64
C GLU A 399 13.32 24.46 19.46
N ALA A 400 12.03 24.21 19.22
CA ALA A 400 11.31 24.79 18.10
C ALA A 400 9.93 25.30 18.51
N ARG A 401 9.50 26.41 17.91
CA ARG A 401 8.18 27.01 18.10
C ARG A 401 7.62 27.55 16.78
N ILE A 402 6.36 27.24 16.51
CA ILE A 402 5.58 27.84 15.42
C ILE A 402 4.68 28.94 16.01
N GLU A 403 4.44 30.02 15.25
CA GLU A 403 3.66 31.20 15.64
C GLU A 403 2.27 30.85 16.24
N ASP A 404 1.65 29.73 15.83
CA ASP A 404 0.31 29.27 16.28
C ASP A 404 0.32 28.04 17.21
N GLY A 405 1.38 27.82 17.99
CA GLY A 405 1.22 27.18 19.30
C GLY A 405 1.93 25.83 19.54
N GLN A 406 2.40 25.10 18.52
CA GLN A 406 3.21 23.91 18.80
C GLN A 406 4.66 24.28 19.14
N ARG A 407 5.07 23.82 20.33
CA ARG A 407 6.46 23.86 20.82
C ARG A 407 7.01 22.45 20.85
N TYR A 408 8.29 22.34 20.57
CA TYR A 408 9.06 21.10 20.71
C TYR A 408 10.35 21.40 21.44
N ASP A 409 10.73 20.50 22.33
CA ASP A 409 12.00 20.48 23.05
C ASP A 409 12.46 19.02 23.11
N GLY A 410 13.54 18.70 22.41
CA GLY A 410 14.09 17.35 22.32
C GLY A 410 15.07 17.19 21.15
N ALA A 411 15.61 16.00 20.95
CA ALA A 411 16.50 15.72 19.82
C ALA A 411 15.70 15.53 18.51
N ASP A 412 16.25 15.95 17.36
CA ASP A 412 15.74 15.52 16.06
C ASP A 412 15.97 14.01 15.88
N PHE A 413 15.06 13.31 15.21
CA PHE A 413 15.20 11.87 14.94
C PHE A 413 14.86 11.54 13.49
N PRO A 414 15.41 10.46 12.90
CA PRO A 414 15.03 10.02 11.56
C PRO A 414 13.53 9.72 11.48
N GLY A 415 12.83 10.34 10.53
CA GLY A 415 11.36 10.27 10.45
C GLY A 415 10.64 11.46 11.06
N ALA A 416 11.34 12.36 11.75
CA ALA A 416 10.79 13.62 12.21
C ALA A 416 10.38 14.51 11.05
N VAL A 417 9.18 15.09 11.16
CA VAL A 417 8.59 16.00 10.19
C VAL A 417 8.17 17.29 10.87
N THR A 418 8.48 18.40 10.22
CA THR A 418 7.98 19.74 10.55
C THR A 418 7.25 20.29 9.33
N PHE A 419 6.04 20.79 9.53
CA PHE A 419 5.26 21.50 8.52
C PHE A 419 5.04 22.94 8.94
N ILE A 420 5.49 23.87 8.09
CA ILE A 420 5.36 25.31 8.25
C ILE A 420 4.44 25.79 7.13
N PRO A 421 3.19 26.19 7.43
CA PRO A 421 2.31 26.76 6.44
C PRO A 421 2.90 28.05 5.84
N ALA A 422 2.58 28.34 4.58
CA ALA A 422 2.93 29.61 3.95
C ALA A 422 2.46 30.79 4.83
N HIS A 423 3.28 31.84 4.89
CA HIS A 423 3.04 33.06 5.68
C HIS A 423 3.01 32.85 7.20
N ARG A 424 3.50 31.70 7.71
CA ARG A 424 3.67 31.45 9.15
C ARG A 424 5.15 31.37 9.51
N ARG A 425 5.48 31.85 10.71
CA ARG A 425 6.87 31.81 11.21
C ARG A 425 7.15 30.59 12.08
N ARG A 426 8.36 30.05 11.92
CA ARG A 426 8.98 29.09 12.84
C ARG A 426 10.29 29.66 13.37
N LEU A 427 10.46 29.57 14.68
CA LEU A 427 11.72 29.79 15.38
C LEU A 427 12.26 28.43 15.81
N ALA A 428 13.55 28.18 15.56
CA ALA A 428 14.21 27.00 16.08
C ALA A 428 15.66 27.26 16.44
N ARG A 429 16.08 26.62 17.54
CA ARG A 429 17.44 26.54 18.03
C ARG A 429 17.85 25.08 18.06
N HIS A 430 19.04 24.79 17.57
CA HIS A 430 19.59 23.45 17.51
C HIS A 430 20.93 23.44 18.24
N GLU A 431 21.21 22.35 18.97
CA GLU A 431 22.46 22.14 19.70
C GLU A 431 23.01 20.77 19.30
N GLY A 432 24.27 20.75 18.88
CA GLY A 432 25.01 19.52 18.61
C GLY A 432 24.43 18.61 17.52
N GLY A 433 25.23 17.64 17.10
CA GLY A 433 24.79 16.63 16.15
C GLY A 433 24.76 17.05 14.68
N THR A 434 24.51 16.06 13.83
CA THR A 434 24.48 16.18 12.37
C THR A 434 23.24 15.46 11.85
N ILE A 435 22.52 16.12 10.95
CA ILE A 435 21.32 15.58 10.32
C ILE A 435 21.43 15.65 8.81
N ASP A 436 20.95 14.59 8.16
CA ASP A 436 20.64 14.58 6.73
C ASP A 436 19.15 14.89 6.61
N TYR A 437 18.77 15.93 5.87
CA TYR A 437 17.37 16.33 5.75
C TYR A 437 16.93 16.52 4.30
N ALA A 438 15.61 16.40 4.10
CA ALA A 438 14.90 16.87 2.92
C ALA A 438 14.00 18.03 3.32
N MET A 439 14.15 19.17 2.64
CA MET A 439 13.28 20.33 2.80
C MET A 439 12.50 20.55 1.50
N LEU A 440 11.19 20.37 1.58
CA LEU A 440 10.27 20.57 0.47
C LEU A 440 9.58 21.91 0.61
N ARG A 441 9.77 22.80 -0.37
CA ARG A 441 9.03 24.06 -0.51
C ARG A 441 7.94 23.86 -1.56
N VAL A 442 6.70 24.11 -1.19
CA VAL A 442 5.52 23.91 -2.04
C VAL A 442 4.79 25.23 -2.13
N ARG A 443 4.64 25.76 -3.35
CA ARG A 443 3.81 26.96 -3.55
C ARG A 443 2.35 26.64 -3.17
N PRO A 444 1.61 27.58 -2.57
CA PRO A 444 0.21 27.34 -2.15
C PRO A 444 -0.68 26.74 -3.25
N GLU A 445 -0.49 27.17 -4.51
CA GLU A 445 -1.32 26.70 -5.63
C GLU A 445 -1.08 25.24 -6.02
N ARG A 446 0.01 24.64 -5.54
CA ARG A 446 0.35 23.23 -5.80
C ARG A 446 -0.29 22.26 -4.83
N LEU A 447 -0.91 22.74 -3.74
CA LEU A 447 -1.72 21.88 -2.90
C LEU A 447 -3.13 21.78 -3.48
N HIS A 448 -3.55 20.55 -3.81
CA HIS A 448 -4.87 20.24 -4.35
C HIS A 448 -5.93 20.30 -3.24
N LEU A 449 -6.57 21.46 -3.10
CA LEU A 449 -7.65 21.69 -2.15
C LEU A 449 -9.03 21.34 -2.76
N PRO A 450 -9.97 20.79 -1.98
CA PRO A 450 -11.37 20.63 -2.38
C PRO A 450 -11.95 21.97 -2.87
N GLU A 451 -12.72 21.97 -3.96
CA GLU A 451 -13.25 23.20 -4.57
C GLU A 451 -14.14 24.01 -3.61
N ASP A 452 -14.88 23.31 -2.75
CA ASP A 452 -15.75 23.83 -1.69
C ASP A 452 -15.00 24.41 -0.48
N ALA A 453 -13.69 24.14 -0.37
CA ALA A 453 -12.83 24.58 0.73
C ALA A 453 -11.84 25.70 0.35
N ARG A 454 -11.82 26.11 -0.93
CA ARG A 454 -10.92 27.17 -1.40
C ARG A 454 -11.34 28.52 -0.80
N GLY A 455 -10.59 28.98 0.20
CA GLY A 455 -10.74 30.31 0.83
C GLY A 455 -11.05 30.30 2.33
N SER A 456 -11.47 29.18 2.90
CA SER A 456 -11.80 29.02 4.33
C SER A 456 -10.91 27.99 5.07
N LEU A 457 -10.06 27.28 4.33
CA LEU A 457 -9.14 26.28 4.84
C LEU A 457 -7.83 26.94 5.30
N GLU A 458 -7.55 26.86 6.60
CA GLU A 458 -6.26 27.23 7.18
C GLU A 458 -5.49 25.99 7.62
N PHE A 459 -4.22 25.90 7.22
CA PHE A 459 -3.33 24.84 7.65
C PHE A 459 -2.76 25.13 9.06
N ARG A 460 -2.78 24.12 9.94
CA ARG A 460 -2.15 24.13 11.26
C ARG A 460 -0.75 23.53 11.16
N GLY A 461 0.27 24.34 11.37
CA GLY A 461 1.66 23.89 11.40
C GLY A 461 1.96 22.97 12.58
N PHE A 462 2.97 22.12 12.43
CA PHE A 462 3.49 21.27 13.50
C PHE A 462 5.00 21.13 13.37
N THR A 463 5.69 20.80 14.46
CA THR A 463 7.15 20.65 14.44
C THR A 463 7.59 19.37 15.12
N ASN A 464 8.57 18.72 14.49
CA ASN A 464 9.30 17.54 15.00
C ASN A 464 8.41 16.37 15.45
N ARG A 465 7.40 16.02 14.63
CA ARG A 465 6.51 14.88 14.89
C ARG A 465 6.77 13.73 13.92
N PRO A 466 6.55 12.47 14.33
CA PRO A 466 6.59 11.36 13.38
C PRO A 466 5.41 11.48 12.41
N ASP A 467 5.72 11.55 11.12
CA ASP A 467 4.73 11.47 10.05
C ASP A 467 5.23 10.48 8.98
N PRO A 468 4.83 9.20 9.07
CA PRO A 468 5.33 8.15 8.18
C PRO A 468 5.01 8.39 6.71
N LEU A 469 3.88 9.07 6.41
CA LEU A 469 3.47 9.35 5.05
C LEU A 469 4.34 10.46 4.45
N VAL A 470 4.47 11.59 5.15
CA VAL A 470 5.31 12.70 4.68
C VAL A 470 6.78 12.28 4.57
N HIS A 471 7.28 11.50 5.54
CA HIS A 471 8.64 10.97 5.48
C HIS A 471 8.85 10.06 4.25
N ARG A 472 7.86 9.22 3.90
CA ARG A 472 7.91 8.38 2.68
C ARG A 472 7.94 9.23 1.42
N LEU A 473 7.04 10.21 1.31
CA LEU A 473 6.99 11.12 0.16
C LEU A 473 8.32 11.88 -0.04
N ALA A 474 8.94 12.36 1.05
CA ALA A 474 10.25 13.00 0.99
C ALA A 474 11.36 12.07 0.49
N ARG A 475 11.34 10.79 0.88
CA ARG A 475 12.32 9.79 0.39
C ARG A 475 12.14 9.48 -1.10
N GLU A 476 10.91 9.36 -1.57
CA GLU A 476 10.62 9.13 -2.99
C GLU A 476 11.05 10.32 -3.84
N LEU A 477 10.71 11.54 -3.43
CA LEU A 477 11.14 12.76 -4.12
C LEU A 477 12.67 12.92 -4.13
N ARG A 478 13.34 12.50 -3.06
CA ARG A 478 14.81 12.42 -3.01
C ARG A 478 15.35 11.41 -4.02
N ALA A 479 14.77 10.21 -4.10
CA ALA A 479 15.22 9.18 -5.04
C ALA A 479 15.06 9.65 -6.48
N GLU A 480 13.91 10.24 -6.81
CA GLU A 480 13.62 10.84 -8.13
C GLU A 480 14.61 11.96 -8.47
N ALA A 481 14.87 12.86 -7.53
CA ALA A 481 15.82 13.97 -7.68
C ALA A 481 17.25 13.49 -7.97
N LEU A 482 17.71 12.46 -7.25
CA LEU A 482 19.04 11.89 -7.41
C LEU A 482 19.17 11.06 -8.71
N ALA A 483 18.07 10.48 -9.20
CA ALA A 483 18.02 9.74 -10.45
C ALA A 483 17.93 10.64 -11.71
N GLY A 484 17.87 11.96 -11.55
CA GLY A 484 17.76 12.91 -12.66
C GLY A 484 16.33 13.11 -13.18
N SER A 485 15.33 12.88 -12.34
CA SER A 485 13.89 13.01 -12.64
C SER A 485 13.36 12.13 -13.78
N PRO A 486 13.58 10.80 -13.76
CA PRO A 486 13.16 9.88 -14.83
C PRO A 486 11.63 9.77 -15.01
N HIS A 487 10.84 9.98 -13.96
CA HIS A 487 9.37 10.00 -13.99
C HIS A 487 8.80 11.43 -14.07
N GLY A 488 9.67 12.44 -13.94
CA GLY A 488 9.37 13.84 -14.21
C GLY A 488 8.28 14.43 -13.31
N GLU A 489 7.45 15.30 -13.87
CA GLU A 489 6.41 16.05 -13.16
C GLU A 489 5.29 15.16 -12.61
N LEU A 490 5.04 13.99 -13.23
CA LEU A 490 3.94 13.09 -12.90
C LEU A 490 4.04 12.49 -11.49
N LEU A 491 5.26 12.11 -11.07
CA LEU A 491 5.48 11.61 -9.72
C LEU A 491 5.26 12.73 -8.69
N VAL A 492 5.72 13.94 -9.00
CA VAL A 492 5.55 15.12 -8.13
C VAL A 492 4.08 15.47 -7.99
N ASP A 493 3.31 15.47 -9.08
CA ASP A 493 1.86 15.71 -9.05
C ASP A 493 1.11 14.68 -8.18
N SER A 494 1.50 13.41 -8.29
CA SER A 494 0.93 12.34 -7.46
C SER A 494 1.28 12.52 -5.99
N ALA A 495 2.54 12.85 -5.68
CA ALA A 495 3.00 13.14 -4.32
C ALA A 495 2.31 14.37 -3.74
N MET A 496 2.12 15.43 -4.53
CA MET A 496 1.42 16.64 -4.09
C MET A 496 -0.06 16.37 -3.83
N THR A 497 -0.71 15.54 -4.65
CA THR A 497 -2.10 15.11 -4.42
C THR A 497 -2.24 14.38 -3.07
N MET A 498 -1.36 13.42 -2.79
CA MET A 498 -1.35 12.67 -1.53
C MET A 498 -1.05 13.57 -0.32
N LEU A 499 -0.02 14.42 -0.45
CA LEU A 499 0.37 15.37 0.59
C LEU A 499 -0.77 16.34 0.91
N SER A 500 -1.43 16.88 -0.11
CA SER A 500 -2.55 17.82 0.05
C SER A 500 -3.68 17.17 0.84
N ARG A 501 -4.10 15.97 0.46
CA ARG A 501 -5.19 15.25 1.14
C ARG A 501 -4.84 14.94 2.60
N HIS A 502 -3.59 14.57 2.87
CA HIS A 502 -3.11 14.28 4.23
C HIS A 502 -3.10 15.52 5.11
N LEU A 503 -2.52 16.62 4.61
CA LEU A 503 -2.48 17.89 5.33
C LEU A 503 -3.88 18.45 5.61
N VAL A 504 -4.81 18.34 4.65
CA VAL A 504 -6.20 18.74 4.86
C VAL A 504 -6.85 17.90 5.97
N ARG A 505 -6.68 16.58 5.95
CA ARG A 505 -7.33 15.67 6.91
C ARG A 505 -6.79 15.80 8.34
N GLN A 506 -5.50 16.05 8.50
CA GLN A 506 -4.82 15.93 9.80
C GLN A 506 -4.32 17.27 10.34
N HIS A 507 -4.16 18.28 9.49
CA HIS A 507 -3.42 19.51 9.79
C HIS A 507 -4.09 20.75 9.19
N SER A 508 -5.43 20.78 9.11
CA SER A 508 -6.19 21.98 8.69
C SER A 508 -7.40 22.26 9.59
N THR A 509 -8.00 23.44 9.46
CA THR A 509 -9.26 23.83 10.14
C THR A 509 -10.47 22.99 9.74
N LEU A 510 -10.41 22.30 8.60
CA LEU A 510 -11.41 21.31 8.19
C LEU A 510 -11.11 19.90 8.74
N GLY A 511 -9.90 19.69 9.26
CA GLY A 511 -9.59 18.56 10.11
C GLY A 511 -10.22 18.75 11.49
N THR A 512 -10.72 17.67 12.09
CA THR A 512 -11.25 17.68 13.46
C THR A 512 -10.28 18.41 14.40
N PRO A 513 -10.69 19.44 15.17
CA PRO A 513 -9.75 20.27 15.89
C PRO A 513 -8.95 19.48 16.93
N PRO A 514 -7.61 19.59 16.99
CA PRO A 514 -6.86 19.37 18.21
C PRO A 514 -6.98 20.60 19.11
N ASP A 515 -7.08 20.36 20.44
CA ASP A 515 -6.87 21.25 21.62
C ASP A 515 -8.00 21.03 22.65
N THR A 516 -7.79 20.80 23.96
CA THR A 516 -6.64 21.10 24.86
C THR A 516 -6.75 20.24 26.16
N PRO A 517 -5.78 20.31 27.10
CA PRO A 517 -5.24 19.16 27.83
C PRO A 517 -5.88 18.95 29.21
N ASP A 518 -5.90 17.70 29.69
CA ASP A 518 -5.39 17.45 31.04
C ASP A 518 -4.89 16.03 31.20
N ALA A 519 -3.92 15.92 32.10
CA ALA A 519 -3.17 14.75 32.45
C ALA A 519 -4.09 13.61 32.92
N THR A 520 -4.11 12.53 32.14
CA THR A 520 -3.90 11.18 32.67
C THR A 520 -3.73 10.23 31.50
N ALA A 521 -2.48 9.84 31.29
CA ALA A 521 -2.21 8.50 30.82
C ALA A 521 -3.04 7.53 31.67
N ARG A 522 -4.05 6.88 31.08
CA ARG A 522 -4.63 5.62 31.52
C ARG A 522 -5.53 5.07 30.41
N THR A 523 -4.96 4.12 29.67
CA THR A 523 -5.61 2.90 29.17
C THR A 523 -6.88 3.08 28.33
N ALA A 524 -6.79 2.70 27.04
CA ALA A 524 -7.96 2.27 26.27
C ALA A 524 -8.60 1.07 27.00
N THR A 525 -9.50 1.36 27.93
CA THR A 525 -10.25 0.37 28.69
C THR A 525 -11.38 -0.11 27.78
N VAL A 526 -11.24 -1.33 27.29
CA VAL A 526 -12.35 -2.15 26.80
C VAL A 526 -13.43 -2.16 27.89
N LEU A 527 -14.73 -2.13 27.52
CA LEU A 527 -15.82 -2.33 28.48
C LEU A 527 -15.53 -3.60 29.28
N ALA A 528 -15.48 -3.51 30.62
CA ALA A 528 -15.38 -4.69 31.47
C ALA A 528 -16.53 -5.67 31.11
N GLY A 529 -16.25 -6.98 31.10
CA GLY A 529 -17.19 -7.98 30.55
C GLY A 529 -18.60 -7.93 31.16
N SER A 530 -18.72 -7.58 32.45
CA SER A 530 -20.00 -7.39 33.13
C SER A 530 -20.77 -6.15 32.67
N THR A 531 -20.07 -5.05 32.38
CA THR A 531 -20.67 -3.83 31.82
C THR A 531 -21.11 -4.05 30.37
N LEU A 532 -20.30 -4.77 29.59
CA LEU A 532 -20.69 -5.13 28.22
C LEU A 532 -21.93 -6.03 28.21
N ALA A 533 -21.97 -7.08 29.04
CA ALA A 533 -23.12 -7.96 29.15
C ALA A 533 -24.41 -7.18 29.45
N ARG A 534 -24.39 -6.31 30.47
CA ARG A 534 -25.52 -5.42 30.81
C ARG A 534 -25.99 -4.55 29.64
N VAL A 535 -25.07 -3.98 28.87
CA VAL A 535 -25.41 -3.14 27.71
C VAL A 535 -26.03 -4.00 26.61
N LEU A 536 -25.51 -5.20 26.35
CA LEU A 536 -26.05 -6.10 25.32
C LEU A 536 -27.43 -6.64 25.71
N ASP A 537 -27.62 -7.04 26.97
CA ASP A 537 -28.91 -7.48 27.52
C ASP A 537 -29.95 -6.37 27.38
N HIS A 538 -29.59 -5.13 27.76
CA HIS A 538 -30.49 -3.99 27.61
C HIS A 538 -30.82 -3.66 26.15
N VAL A 539 -29.86 -3.82 25.21
CA VAL A 539 -30.16 -3.70 23.78
C VAL A 539 -31.19 -4.74 23.34
N HIS A 540 -31.05 -6.00 23.80
CA HIS A 540 -31.96 -7.10 23.47
C HIS A 540 -33.36 -6.94 24.06
N ASP A 541 -33.47 -6.45 25.29
CA ASP A 541 -34.74 -6.27 26.00
C ASP A 541 -35.56 -5.07 25.46
N GLU A 542 -34.89 -3.97 25.07
CA GLU A 542 -35.54 -2.72 24.65
C GLU A 542 -35.51 -2.45 23.13
N LEU A 543 -35.25 -3.49 22.34
CA LEU A 543 -35.00 -3.39 20.90
C LEU A 543 -36.17 -2.74 20.10
N ALA A 544 -37.40 -2.88 20.63
CA ALA A 544 -38.64 -2.34 20.08
C ALA A 544 -38.93 -0.88 20.45
N GLY A 545 -38.23 -0.31 21.44
CA GLY A 545 -38.45 1.05 21.96
C GLY A 545 -37.59 2.15 21.30
N ASP A 546 -37.69 3.39 21.82
CA ASP A 546 -36.84 4.53 21.45
C ASP A 546 -35.44 4.39 22.06
N LEU A 547 -34.71 3.36 21.61
CA LEU A 547 -33.37 3.03 22.08
C LEU A 547 -32.36 4.09 21.60
N ARG A 548 -32.11 5.09 22.44
CA ARG A 548 -31.14 6.16 22.17
C ARG A 548 -29.76 5.74 22.64
N LEU A 549 -28.74 6.02 21.84
CA LEU A 549 -27.35 5.69 22.18
C LEU A 549 -26.87 6.36 23.48
N ALA A 550 -27.42 7.53 23.82
CA ALA A 550 -27.18 8.20 25.08
C ALA A 550 -27.60 7.34 26.29
N HIS A 551 -28.70 6.60 26.16
CA HIS A 551 -29.18 5.71 27.21
C HIS A 551 -28.29 4.47 27.38
N LEU A 552 -27.78 3.91 26.28
CA LEU A 552 -26.79 2.82 26.34
C LEU A 552 -25.48 3.27 27.00
N ALA A 553 -25.10 4.53 26.82
CA ALA A 553 -23.94 5.13 27.47
C ALA A 553 -24.17 5.30 28.98
N GLU A 554 -25.37 5.73 29.40
CA GLU A 554 -25.78 5.77 30.81
C GLU A 554 -25.77 4.38 31.46
N VAL A 555 -26.29 3.35 30.78
CA VAL A 555 -26.26 1.95 31.24
C VAL A 555 -24.82 1.46 31.47
N ALA A 556 -23.88 1.95 30.66
CA ALA A 556 -22.45 1.68 30.78
C ALA A 556 -21.72 2.56 31.81
N GLY A 557 -22.39 3.59 32.36
CA GLY A 557 -21.78 4.59 33.25
C GLY A 557 -20.75 5.48 32.56
N MET A 558 -20.89 5.71 31.25
CA MET A 558 -19.94 6.43 30.40
C MET A 558 -20.62 7.58 29.65
N ASP A 559 -19.86 8.61 29.26
CA ASP A 559 -20.37 9.54 28.25
C ASP A 559 -20.49 8.84 26.88
N LEU A 560 -21.35 9.36 26.01
CA LEU A 560 -21.67 8.78 24.71
C LEU A 560 -20.44 8.55 23.81
N HIS A 561 -19.44 9.43 23.91
CA HIS A 561 -18.25 9.35 23.07
C HIS A 561 -17.30 8.26 23.56
N HIS A 562 -17.05 8.18 24.88
CA HIS A 562 -16.32 7.07 25.48
C HIS A 562 -17.03 5.74 25.30
N PHE A 563 -18.35 5.69 25.52
CA PHE A 563 -19.17 4.52 25.27
C PHE A 563 -19.05 4.03 23.83
N SER A 564 -19.18 4.92 22.84
CA SER A 564 -19.09 4.54 21.43
C SER A 564 -17.74 3.96 21.05
N ARG A 565 -16.65 4.49 21.61
CA ARG A 565 -15.29 3.96 21.40
C ARG A 565 -15.07 2.63 22.13
N ALA A 566 -15.43 2.55 23.41
CA ALA A 566 -15.24 1.36 24.24
C ALA A 566 -16.12 0.19 23.76
N PHE A 567 -17.36 0.47 23.35
CA PHE A 567 -18.27 -0.50 22.74
C PHE A 567 -17.75 -1.00 21.39
N ARG A 568 -17.26 -0.11 20.52
CA ARG A 568 -16.64 -0.53 19.25
C ARG A 568 -15.39 -1.39 19.49
N ALA A 569 -14.57 -1.04 20.48
CA ALA A 569 -13.39 -1.83 20.83
C ALA A 569 -13.76 -3.23 21.37
N ALA A 570 -14.88 -3.35 22.08
CA ALA A 570 -15.34 -4.61 22.66
C ALA A 570 -16.15 -5.50 21.70
N VAL A 571 -17.02 -4.90 20.88
CA VAL A 571 -18.00 -5.60 20.01
C VAL A 571 -17.55 -5.62 18.54
N GLY A 572 -16.58 -4.81 18.16
CA GLY A 572 -16.09 -4.68 16.78
C GLY A 572 -16.96 -3.78 15.87
N LEU A 573 -18.15 -3.40 16.32
CA LEU A 573 -19.10 -2.55 15.59
C LEU A 573 -19.47 -1.31 16.42
N PRO A 574 -19.72 -0.14 15.80
CA PRO A 574 -20.28 1.02 16.50
C PRO A 574 -21.66 0.69 17.11
N PRO A 575 -22.03 1.25 18.28
CA PRO A 575 -23.30 0.97 18.95
C PRO A 575 -24.55 1.06 18.06
N TYR A 576 -24.65 2.14 17.27
CA TYR A 576 -25.77 2.34 16.34
C TYR A 576 -25.90 1.22 15.31
N ARG A 577 -24.77 0.76 14.76
CA ARG A 577 -24.73 -0.33 13.78
C ARG A 577 -25.17 -1.65 14.41
N TYR A 578 -24.69 -1.94 15.62
CA TYR A 578 -25.07 -3.13 16.36
C TYR A 578 -26.59 -3.18 16.61
N VAL A 579 -27.19 -2.09 17.08
CA VAL A 579 -28.64 -1.99 17.31
C VAL A 579 -29.42 -2.22 16.02
N ILE A 580 -29.01 -1.58 14.90
CA ILE A 580 -29.67 -1.78 13.61
C ILE A 580 -29.56 -3.25 13.15
N GLU A 581 -28.41 -3.90 13.31
CA GLU A 581 -28.26 -5.31 12.96
C GLU A 581 -29.16 -6.23 13.79
N GLN A 582 -29.29 -5.99 15.09
CA GLN A 582 -30.23 -6.75 15.92
C GLN A 582 -31.69 -6.49 15.50
N ARG A 583 -32.03 -5.24 15.14
CA ARG A 583 -33.38 -4.89 14.63
C ARG A 583 -33.70 -5.59 13.32
N ILE A 584 -32.72 -5.72 12.44
CA ILE A 584 -32.85 -6.48 11.19
C ILE A 584 -33.03 -7.98 11.47
N ARG A 585 -32.27 -8.57 12.41
CA ARG A 585 -32.44 -9.98 12.79
C ARG A 585 -33.85 -10.24 13.33
N ARG A 586 -34.32 -9.41 14.26
CA ARG A 586 -35.68 -9.50 14.80
C ARG A 586 -36.76 -9.30 13.73
N ALA A 587 -36.52 -8.38 12.79
CA ALA A 587 -37.42 -8.18 11.65
C ALA A 587 -37.45 -9.42 10.74
N ALA A 588 -36.32 -10.09 10.52
CA ALA A 588 -36.24 -11.32 9.73
C ALA A 588 -37.06 -12.45 10.37
N ASP A 589 -36.98 -12.59 11.70
CA ASP A 589 -37.78 -13.57 12.44
C ASP A 589 -39.28 -13.29 12.33
N LEU A 590 -39.70 -12.03 12.49
CA LEU A 590 -41.10 -11.62 12.33
C LEU A 590 -41.60 -11.78 10.89
N LEU A 591 -40.75 -11.53 9.90
CA LEU A 591 -41.07 -11.73 8.49
C LEU A 591 -41.25 -13.20 8.14
N ALA A 592 -40.49 -14.10 8.78
CA ALA A 592 -40.57 -15.53 8.59
C ALA A 592 -41.75 -16.16 9.35
N GLY A 593 -42.04 -15.69 10.56
CA GLY A 593 -43.01 -16.30 11.48
C GLY A 593 -44.40 -15.65 11.54
N SER A 594 -44.66 -14.57 10.80
CA SER A 594 -45.96 -13.87 10.87
C SER A 594 -46.43 -13.25 9.54
N ASP A 595 -47.72 -12.92 9.49
CA ASP A 595 -48.38 -12.17 8.41
C ASP A 595 -48.43 -10.65 8.64
N LEU A 596 -47.76 -10.14 9.68
CA LEU A 596 -47.82 -8.73 10.04
C LEU A 596 -47.46 -7.81 8.86
N PRO A 597 -48.14 -6.68 8.66
CA PRO A 597 -47.73 -5.69 7.65
C PRO A 597 -46.27 -5.25 7.86
N ILE A 598 -45.52 -5.00 6.78
CA ILE A 598 -44.10 -4.61 6.90
C ILE A 598 -43.96 -3.28 7.65
N ALA A 599 -44.93 -2.37 7.51
CA ALA A 599 -45.03 -1.15 8.31
C ALA A 599 -45.12 -1.44 9.83
N GLU A 600 -45.96 -2.40 10.20
CA GLU A 600 -46.15 -2.83 11.60
C GLU A 600 -44.88 -3.50 12.14
N ILE A 601 -44.20 -4.32 11.33
CA ILE A 601 -42.90 -4.90 11.71
C ILE A 601 -41.85 -3.81 11.92
N ALA A 602 -41.82 -2.78 11.07
CA ALA A 602 -40.90 -1.66 11.23
C ALA A 602 -41.12 -0.96 12.58
N HIS A 603 -42.37 -0.74 12.97
CA HIS A 603 -42.69 -0.15 14.27
C HIS A 603 -42.26 -1.06 15.43
N ARG A 604 -42.59 -2.36 15.36
CA ARG A 604 -42.26 -3.34 16.40
C ARG A 604 -40.77 -3.61 16.60
N VAL A 605 -39.94 -3.35 15.59
CA VAL A 605 -38.48 -3.43 15.72
C VAL A 605 -37.83 -2.06 15.95
N GLY A 606 -38.60 -1.04 16.33
CA GLY A 606 -38.09 0.29 16.67
C GLY A 606 -37.52 1.09 15.49
N MET A 607 -37.92 0.78 14.25
CA MET A 607 -37.52 1.53 13.06
C MET A 607 -38.45 2.73 12.85
N SER A 608 -37.87 3.88 12.52
CA SER A 608 -38.61 5.14 12.34
C SER A 608 -39.61 5.13 11.17
N SER A 609 -39.48 4.21 10.22
CA SER A 609 -40.44 4.03 9.12
C SER A 609 -40.24 2.69 8.39
N GLN A 610 -41.24 2.28 7.61
CA GLN A 610 -41.13 1.14 6.68
C GLN A 610 -40.00 1.32 5.66
N SER A 611 -39.80 2.54 5.15
CA SER A 611 -38.75 2.86 4.18
C SER A 611 -37.35 2.70 4.80
N HIS A 612 -37.20 3.11 6.06
CA HIS A 612 -35.97 2.90 6.82
C HIS A 612 -35.70 1.40 7.03
N LEU A 613 -36.71 0.62 7.43
CA LEU A 613 -36.59 -0.84 7.52
C LEU A 613 -36.21 -1.45 6.17
N THR A 614 -36.87 -1.06 5.08
CA THR A 614 -36.61 -1.63 3.73
C THR A 614 -35.18 -1.38 3.27
N THR A 615 -34.67 -0.18 3.50
CA THR A 615 -33.30 0.21 3.11
C THR A 615 -32.26 -0.55 3.94
N ALA A 616 -32.44 -0.57 5.27
CA ALA A 616 -31.53 -1.25 6.18
C ALA A 616 -31.56 -2.78 5.98
N PHE A 617 -32.73 -3.37 5.79
CA PHE A 617 -32.90 -4.82 5.57
C PHE A 617 -32.29 -5.26 4.24
N ARG A 618 -32.48 -4.49 3.15
CA ARG A 618 -31.85 -4.78 1.85
C ARG A 618 -30.33 -4.66 1.91
N ARG A 619 -29.81 -3.67 2.64
CA ARG A 619 -28.37 -3.51 2.83
C ARG A 619 -27.75 -4.67 3.62
N ALA A 620 -28.47 -5.22 4.60
CA ALA A 620 -27.99 -6.28 5.47
C ALA A 620 -28.20 -7.70 4.89
N THR A 621 -29.28 -7.93 4.14
CA THR A 621 -29.67 -9.29 3.67
C THR A 621 -29.62 -9.45 2.15
N GLY A 622 -29.38 -8.37 1.39
CA GLY A 622 -29.43 -8.38 -0.08
C GLY A 622 -30.85 -8.33 -0.68
N ALA A 623 -31.89 -8.61 0.11
CA ALA A 623 -33.28 -8.65 -0.34
C ALA A 623 -34.16 -7.62 0.39
N THR A 624 -35.28 -7.20 -0.23
CA THR A 624 -36.26 -6.36 0.48
C THR A 624 -37.06 -7.22 1.47
N PRO A 625 -37.63 -6.65 2.56
CA PRO A 625 -38.45 -7.40 3.51
C PRO A 625 -39.56 -8.23 2.83
N LYS A 626 -40.20 -7.67 1.79
CA LYS A 626 -41.22 -8.36 0.99
C LYS A 626 -40.65 -9.56 0.23
N ALA A 627 -39.52 -9.38 -0.45
CA ALA A 627 -38.86 -10.47 -1.19
C ALA A 627 -38.38 -11.57 -0.25
N TYR A 628 -37.83 -11.19 0.92
CA TYR A 628 -37.39 -12.12 1.95
C TYR A 628 -38.53 -12.97 2.51
N ARG A 629 -39.69 -12.34 2.80
CA ARG A 629 -40.90 -13.06 3.23
C ARG A 629 -41.39 -14.05 2.18
N LEU A 630 -41.41 -13.65 0.90
CA LEU A 630 -41.83 -14.52 -0.20
C LEU A 630 -40.91 -15.72 -0.35
N ALA A 631 -39.58 -15.49 -0.33
CA ALA A 631 -38.59 -16.56 -0.45
C ALA A 631 -38.64 -17.59 0.70
N ARG A 632 -39.06 -17.17 1.91
CA ARG A 632 -39.23 -18.08 3.05
C ARG A 632 -40.57 -18.81 3.09
N ARG A 633 -41.57 -18.35 2.34
CA ARG A 633 -42.89 -18.99 2.22
C ARG A 633 -43.00 -19.95 1.04
N ASP A 634 -42.17 -19.75 0.03
CA ASP A 634 -42.12 -20.61 -1.16
C ASP A 634 -40.66 -21.04 -1.41
N PRO A 635 -40.20 -22.13 -0.77
CA PRO A 635 -38.83 -22.63 -0.94
C PRO A 635 -38.53 -23.16 -2.35
N SER A 636 -39.49 -23.14 -3.29
CA SER A 636 -39.32 -23.61 -4.67
C SER A 636 -38.77 -22.55 -5.65
N ARG A 637 -38.50 -21.32 -5.19
CA ARG A 637 -38.04 -20.18 -6.02
C ARG A 637 -36.72 -19.51 -5.57
N ALA A 638 -35.98 -20.12 -4.64
CA ALA A 638 -34.67 -19.63 -4.18
C ALA A 638 -33.52 -20.29 -4.93
#